data_AF-A0A8T1HCI1-F1
#
_entry.id   AF-A0A8T1HCI1-F1
#
_cell.length_a   1.000
_cell.length_b   1.000
_cell.length_c   1.000
_cell.angle_alpha   90.00
_cell.angle_beta   90.00
_cell.angle_gamma   90.00
#
_symmetry.space_group_name_H-M   'P 1'
#
loop_
_entity.id
_entity.type
_entity.pdbx_description
1 polymer ?
#
loop_
_entity_poly.entity_id
_entity_poly.type
_entity_poly.pdbx_seq_one_letter_code
_entity_poly.pdbx_strand_id
1 'polypeptide(L)'
;MAALESLNMASPIMHGDVVRLEGELINIGRSSLTLQVTGCRHDIATRRFVHAVDAVMTAVALDDNNRPIRGLPELVDRSNGIRIDRLQEIAQQRKTLSMRLKKMEDPSISCQRTLSTSFLPRHLNRNGTVFGGEILSWMDKTALYCGRIFTGNSNMVTVSANRISFKLSVTTNDVATMEARVCGIREHFVDVEVEVFLKKFGLEERKKCHTSYFSVANLDASEDTDCVARGLVVSERDQEGQRAFQHRRHLIEEEHELLQLQPLALSSISGSHL
;
A
#
# COMPACT_ATOMS: atom_id res chain seq x y z
N MET A 1 -6.53 10.03 -4.88
CA MET A 1 -6.18 8.59 -5.00
C MET A 1 -7.35 7.79 -4.45
N ALA A 2 -7.80 6.76 -5.16
CA ALA A 2 -8.95 5.95 -4.77
C ALA A 2 -8.55 4.56 -4.23
N ALA A 3 -7.43 4.01 -4.70
CA ALA A 3 -6.81 2.84 -4.10
C ALA A 3 -5.30 2.79 -4.39
N LEU A 4 -4.55 2.16 -3.49
CA LEU A 4 -3.24 1.57 -3.76
C LEU A 4 -3.45 0.05 -3.75
N GLU A 5 -3.26 -0.58 -4.90
CA GLU A 5 -3.45 -2.02 -5.05
C GLU A 5 -2.26 -2.76 -4.47
N SER A 6 -1.06 -2.35 -4.88
CA SER A 6 0.21 -2.91 -4.42
C SER A 6 1.30 -1.85 -4.37
N LEU A 7 2.25 -2.07 -3.48
CA LEU A 7 3.49 -1.34 -3.33
C LEU A 7 4.55 -2.35 -2.93
N ASN A 8 5.64 -2.44 -3.68
CA ASN A 8 6.78 -3.30 -3.40
C ASN A 8 8.05 -2.46 -3.40
N MET A 9 8.86 -2.62 -2.36
CA MET A 9 10.15 -1.94 -2.22
C MET A 9 11.27 -2.95 -2.47
N ALA A 10 11.97 -2.80 -3.59
CA ALA A 10 13.02 -3.70 -4.02
C ALA A 10 14.40 -3.29 -3.50
N SER A 11 14.63 -1.99 -3.29
CA SER A 11 15.85 -1.50 -2.66
C SER A 11 15.58 -0.27 -1.79
N PRO A 12 16.34 -0.08 -0.71
CA PRO A 12 16.18 1.08 0.16
C PRO A 12 16.53 2.37 -0.58
N ILE A 13 15.80 3.43 -0.27
CA ILE A 13 16.09 4.80 -0.73
C ILE A 13 16.67 5.54 0.46
N MET A 14 17.90 6.03 0.31
CA MET A 14 18.68 6.66 1.36
C MET A 14 18.59 8.19 1.29
N HIS A 15 18.95 8.84 2.40
CA HIS A 15 19.12 10.29 2.41
C HIS A 15 20.18 10.72 1.38
N GLY A 16 19.82 11.67 0.52
CA GLY A 16 20.67 12.16 -0.55
C GLY A 16 20.47 11.47 -1.89
N ASP A 17 19.69 10.39 -1.95
CA ASP A 17 19.31 9.79 -3.23
C ASP A 17 18.39 10.73 -4.03
N VAL A 18 18.65 10.81 -5.33
CA VAL A 18 17.72 11.44 -6.27
C VAL A 18 16.78 10.35 -6.77
N VAL A 19 15.49 10.46 -6.48
CA VAL A 19 14.49 9.48 -6.90
C VAL A 19 13.83 9.93 -8.19
N ARG A 20 13.74 9.03 -9.17
CA ARG A 20 12.95 9.17 -10.39
C ARG A 20 11.75 8.23 -10.31
N LEU A 21 10.55 8.76 -10.50
CA LEU A 21 9.33 7.99 -10.61
C LEU A 21 8.80 8.08 -12.05
N GLU A 22 8.49 6.95 -12.65
CA GLU A 22 7.84 6.85 -13.96
C GLU A 22 6.49 6.18 -13.77
N GLY A 23 5.44 6.77 -14.36
CA GLY A 23 4.08 6.26 -14.27
C GLY A 23 3.51 5.99 -15.66
N GLU A 24 2.89 4.84 -15.82
CA GLU A 24 2.15 4.47 -17.03
C GLU A 24 0.70 4.14 -16.67
N LEU A 25 -0.23 4.65 -17.48
CA LEU A 25 -1.65 4.32 -17.37
C LEU A 25 -1.90 2.94 -17.97
N ILE A 26 -2.31 1.98 -17.14
CA ILE A 26 -2.52 0.58 -17.55
C ILE A 26 -3.99 0.24 -17.77
N ASN A 27 -4.91 1.05 -17.23
CA ASN A 27 -6.34 0.86 -17.45
C ASN A 27 -7.12 2.18 -17.25
N ILE A 28 -8.17 2.36 -18.04
CA ILE A 28 -9.17 3.42 -17.86
C ILE A 28 -10.53 2.76 -17.66
N GLY A 29 -11.08 2.92 -16.45
CA GLY A 29 -12.44 2.51 -16.14
C GLY A 29 -13.45 3.63 -16.42
N ARG A 30 -14.70 3.43 -16.00
CA ARG A 30 -15.79 4.39 -16.22
C ARG A 30 -15.50 5.80 -15.69
N SER A 31 -14.83 5.88 -14.55
CA SER A 31 -14.44 7.13 -13.87
C SER A 31 -13.08 7.01 -13.17
N SER A 32 -12.33 5.94 -13.45
CA SER A 32 -11.11 5.58 -12.72
C SER A 32 -9.94 5.41 -13.68
N LEU A 33 -8.75 5.69 -13.19
CA LEU A 33 -7.49 5.59 -13.91
C LEU A 33 -6.56 4.70 -13.10
N THR A 34 -6.11 3.57 -13.63
CA THR A 34 -5.16 2.69 -12.96
C THR A 34 -3.77 2.92 -13.54
N LEU A 35 -2.84 3.33 -12.69
CA LEU A 35 -1.45 3.59 -13.05
C LEU A 35 -0.54 2.52 -12.44
N GLN A 36 0.38 2.02 -13.26
CA GLN A 36 1.60 1.39 -12.78
C GLN A 36 2.65 2.47 -12.60
N VAL A 37 3.37 2.45 -11.49
CA VAL A 37 4.45 3.38 -11.19
C VAL A 37 5.68 2.57 -10.83
N THR A 38 6.80 2.90 -11.46
CA THR A 38 8.12 2.37 -11.15
C THR A 38 9.02 3.50 -10.70
N GLY A 39 9.70 3.31 -9.59
CA GLY A 39 10.63 4.26 -9.02
C GLY A 39 12.04 3.70 -8.97
N CYS A 40 13.00 4.54 -9.34
CA CYS A 40 14.42 4.23 -9.27
C CYS A 40 15.14 5.31 -8.47
N ARG A 41 16.08 4.91 -7.63
CA ARG A 41 17.04 5.84 -7.03
C ARG A 41 18.24 6.00 -7.95
N HIS A 42 18.75 7.21 -8.07
CA HIS A 42 19.99 7.50 -8.77
C HIS A 42 21.14 7.40 -7.78
N ASP A 43 21.91 6.33 -7.91
CA ASP A 43 23.13 6.14 -7.15
C ASP A 43 24.21 7.09 -7.71
N ILE A 44 24.56 8.12 -6.93
CA ILE A 44 25.45 9.18 -7.38
C ILE A 44 26.87 8.66 -7.65
N ALA A 45 27.34 7.70 -6.84
CA ALA A 45 28.69 7.15 -6.94
C ALA A 45 28.87 6.34 -8.24
N THR A 46 27.88 5.50 -8.56
CA THR A 46 27.90 4.66 -9.77
C THR A 46 27.29 5.33 -10.99
N ARG A 47 26.58 6.45 -10.80
CA ARG A 47 25.77 7.17 -11.81
C ARG A 47 24.74 6.28 -12.50
N ARG A 48 24.18 5.34 -11.75
CA ARG A 48 23.19 4.38 -12.26
C ARG A 48 21.87 4.54 -11.56
N PHE A 49 20.80 4.29 -12.30
CA PHE A 49 19.49 4.12 -11.71
C PHE A 49 19.37 2.71 -11.18
N VAL A 50 19.11 2.59 -9.88
CA VAL A 50 18.81 1.35 -9.20
C VAL A 50 17.32 1.32 -8.96
N HIS A 51 16.67 0.26 -9.40
CA HIS A 51 15.24 0.04 -9.16
C HIS A 51 14.96 -0.05 -7.65
N ALA A 52 13.97 0.71 -7.19
CA ALA A 52 13.70 0.89 -5.76
C ALA A 52 12.27 0.53 -5.38
N VAL A 53 11.29 0.90 -6.21
CA VAL A 53 9.88 0.73 -5.86
C VAL A 53 9.03 0.42 -7.10
N ASP A 54 8.06 -0.46 -6.96
CA ASP A 54 6.95 -0.60 -7.89
C ASP A 54 5.63 -0.42 -7.15
N ALA A 55 4.68 0.26 -7.79
CA ALA A 55 3.37 0.48 -7.22
C ALA A 55 2.29 0.43 -8.30
N VAL A 56 1.10 0.00 -7.90
CA VAL A 56 -0.10 0.06 -8.74
C VAL A 56 -1.15 0.83 -7.97
N MET A 57 -1.61 1.93 -8.56
CA MET A 57 -2.56 2.82 -7.92
C MET A 57 -3.73 3.11 -8.83
N THR A 58 -4.92 3.16 -8.25
CA THR A 58 -6.13 3.60 -8.95
C THR A 58 -6.53 4.98 -8.44
N ALA A 59 -6.62 5.94 -9.35
CA ALA A 59 -7.20 7.26 -9.12
C ALA A 59 -8.63 7.32 -9.66
N VAL A 60 -9.41 8.31 -9.20
CA VAL A 60 -10.75 8.60 -9.71
C VAL A 60 -10.75 10.03 -10.23
N ALA A 61 -11.26 10.23 -11.43
CA ALA A 61 -11.46 11.56 -11.99
C ALA A 61 -12.67 12.21 -11.31
N LEU A 62 -12.49 13.38 -10.73
CA LEU A 62 -13.52 14.12 -10.01
C LEU A 62 -13.76 15.47 -10.68
N ASP A 63 -15.02 15.92 -10.68
CA ASP A 63 -15.40 17.28 -11.07
C ASP A 63 -15.16 18.29 -9.93
N ASP A 64 -15.46 19.56 -10.19
CA ASP A 64 -15.32 20.65 -9.21
C ASP A 64 -16.22 20.48 -7.97
N ASN A 65 -17.23 19.61 -8.03
CA ASN A 65 -18.13 19.27 -6.94
C ASN A 65 -17.77 17.96 -6.24
N ASN A 66 -16.56 17.42 -6.47
CA ASN A 66 -16.09 16.14 -5.95
C ASN A 66 -16.93 14.93 -6.39
N ARG A 67 -17.59 15.00 -7.56
CA ARG A 67 -18.35 13.88 -8.13
C ARG A 67 -17.53 13.16 -9.20
N PRO A 68 -17.61 11.82 -9.31
CA PRO A 68 -16.88 11.08 -10.33
C PRO A 68 -17.29 11.49 -11.76
N ILE A 69 -16.31 11.92 -12.55
CA ILE A 69 -16.47 12.18 -13.99
C ILE A 69 -16.60 10.85 -14.70
N ARG A 70 -17.72 10.66 -15.42
CA ARG A 70 -18.00 9.45 -16.20
C ARG A 70 -17.68 9.68 -17.67
N GLY A 71 -17.29 8.61 -18.36
CA GLY A 71 -16.99 8.67 -19.80
C GLY A 71 -15.59 9.17 -20.08
N LEU A 72 -14.63 8.70 -19.27
CA LEU A 72 -13.21 8.89 -19.58
C LEU A 72 -12.88 8.28 -20.95
N PRO A 73 -11.93 8.87 -21.70
CA PRO A 73 -11.53 8.35 -23.01
C PRO A 73 -10.99 6.93 -22.89
N GLU A 74 -11.09 6.15 -23.96
CA GLU A 74 -10.49 4.82 -23.99
C GLU A 74 -8.96 4.90 -23.97
N LEU A 75 -8.35 3.93 -23.30
CA LEU A 75 -6.90 3.78 -23.31
C LEU A 75 -6.49 3.23 -24.67
N VAL A 76 -5.76 4.04 -25.44
CA VAL A 76 -5.29 3.65 -26.77
C VAL A 76 -3.77 3.76 -26.80
N ASP A 77 -3.10 2.66 -27.13
CA ASP A 77 -1.71 2.70 -27.58
C ASP A 77 -1.68 2.69 -29.11
N ARG A 78 -1.25 3.81 -29.69
CA ARG A 78 -1.15 3.98 -31.15
C ARG A 78 -0.06 3.11 -31.79
N SER A 79 0.86 2.57 -30.99
CA SER A 79 2.00 1.77 -31.44
C SER A 79 1.80 0.27 -31.27
N ASN A 80 1.00 -0.18 -30.29
CA ASN A 80 0.81 -1.61 -30.02
C ASN A 80 -0.49 -1.93 -29.25
N GLY A 81 -1.53 -2.38 -29.96
CA GLY A 81 -2.82 -2.74 -29.36
C GLY A 81 -2.78 -3.95 -28.41
N ILE A 82 -1.95 -4.96 -28.70
CA ILE A 82 -1.80 -6.19 -27.87
C ILE A 82 -1.31 -5.84 -26.46
N ARG A 83 -0.53 -4.77 -26.33
CA ARG A 83 0.00 -4.30 -25.06
C ARG A 83 -1.13 -3.82 -24.14
N ILE A 84 -2.14 -3.14 -24.67
CA ILE A 84 -3.28 -2.64 -23.90
C ILE A 84 -4.12 -3.80 -23.39
N ASP A 85 -4.40 -4.80 -24.22
CA ASP A 85 -5.20 -5.98 -23.82
C ASP A 85 -4.56 -6.69 -22.62
N ARG A 86 -3.24 -6.91 -22.65
CA ARG A 86 -2.50 -7.51 -21.54
C ARG A 86 -2.57 -6.67 -20.26
N LEU A 87 -2.41 -5.34 -20.37
CA LEU A 87 -2.47 -4.42 -19.23
C LEU A 87 -3.87 -4.38 -18.59
N GLN A 88 -4.91 -4.41 -19.43
CA GLN A 88 -6.30 -4.50 -18.98
C GLN A 88 -6.61 -5.83 -18.30
N GLU A 89 -6.10 -6.96 -18.84
CA GLU A 89 -6.25 -8.27 -18.21
C GLU A 89 -5.63 -8.30 -16.81
N ILE A 90 -4.41 -7.77 -16.67
CA ILE A 90 -3.73 -7.64 -15.37
C ILE A 90 -4.57 -6.80 -14.40
N ALA A 91 -5.08 -5.65 -14.84
CA ALA A 91 -5.94 -4.80 -14.01
C ALA A 91 -7.25 -5.50 -13.60
N GLN A 92 -7.84 -6.31 -14.48
CA GLN A 92 -9.07 -7.07 -14.22
C GLN A 92 -8.85 -8.21 -13.22
N GLN A 93 -7.75 -8.95 -13.36
CA GLN A 93 -7.34 -9.99 -12.41
C GLN A 93 -7.17 -9.41 -11.00
N ARG A 94 -6.49 -8.26 -10.88
CA ARG A 94 -6.29 -7.54 -9.60
C ARG A 94 -7.58 -7.10 -8.95
N LYS A 95 -8.50 -6.54 -9.74
CA LYS A 95 -9.84 -6.16 -9.26
C LYS A 95 -10.59 -7.38 -8.69
N THR A 96 -10.45 -8.54 -9.33
CA THR A 96 -11.08 -9.79 -8.90
C THR A 96 -10.50 -10.31 -7.59
N LEU A 97 -9.16 -10.31 -7.45
CA LEU A 97 -8.47 -10.69 -6.21
C LEU A 97 -8.89 -9.80 -5.03
N SER A 98 -8.93 -8.48 -5.23
CA SER A 98 -9.37 -7.50 -4.22
C SER A 98 -10.80 -7.75 -3.72
N MET A 99 -11.70 -8.27 -4.59
CA MET A 99 -13.08 -8.60 -4.24
C MET A 99 -13.20 -9.88 -3.41
N ARG A 100 -12.45 -10.95 -3.72
CA ARG A 100 -12.50 -12.22 -2.98
C ARG A 100 -12.14 -12.04 -1.50
N LEU A 101 -11.21 -11.13 -1.22
CA LEU A 101 -10.68 -10.91 0.11
C LEU A 101 -11.57 -10.01 1.01
N LYS A 102 -12.65 -9.39 0.50
CA LYS A 102 -13.51 -8.44 1.26
C LYS A 102 -14.44 -9.11 2.28
N LYS A 103 -14.56 -10.44 2.27
CA LYS A 103 -15.62 -11.17 2.99
C LYS A 103 -15.21 -11.83 4.31
N MET A 104 -14.09 -11.46 4.92
CA MET A 104 -13.59 -12.20 6.09
C MET A 104 -13.76 -11.43 7.40
N GLU A 105 -14.23 -12.14 8.43
CA GLU A 105 -14.37 -11.68 9.81
C GLU A 105 -13.05 -11.78 10.58
N ASP A 106 -13.07 -11.22 11.79
CA ASP A 106 -11.92 -10.71 12.50
C ASP A 106 -11.49 -11.63 13.66
N PRO A 107 -10.33 -12.32 13.59
CA PRO A 107 -9.87 -13.16 14.69
C PRO A 107 -9.22 -12.35 15.81
N SER A 108 -9.27 -12.88 17.03
CA SER A 108 -8.61 -12.24 18.19
C SER A 108 -7.10 -12.53 18.18
N ILE A 109 -6.27 -11.50 17.98
CA ILE A 109 -4.79 -11.65 17.95
C ILE A 109 -4.13 -10.81 19.05
N SER A 110 -3.07 -11.35 19.66
CA SER A 110 -2.42 -10.87 20.88
C SER A 110 -1.61 -9.58 20.76
N CYS A 111 -1.34 -9.07 19.55
CA CYS A 111 -0.59 -7.83 19.35
C CYS A 111 -1.41 -6.82 18.56
N GLN A 112 -2.29 -6.08 19.24
CA GLN A 112 -3.02 -4.94 18.69
C GLN A 112 -2.43 -3.62 19.22
N ARG A 113 -2.24 -2.64 18.36
CA ARG A 113 -1.76 -1.29 18.69
C ARG A 113 -2.66 -0.26 18.04
N THR A 114 -2.90 0.83 18.76
CA THR A 114 -3.78 1.91 18.28
C THR A 114 -3.03 3.22 18.33
N LEU A 115 -3.00 3.93 17.20
CA LEU A 115 -2.49 5.29 17.09
C LEU A 115 -3.61 6.19 16.57
N SER A 116 -3.70 7.41 17.08
CA SER A 116 -4.69 8.39 16.61
C SER A 116 -4.01 9.69 16.22
N THR A 117 -4.50 10.31 15.16
CA THR A 117 -3.97 11.57 14.64
C THR A 117 -5.07 12.42 14.04
N SER A 118 -4.84 13.74 13.99
CA SER A 118 -5.64 14.70 13.24
C SER A 118 -4.79 15.30 12.13
N PHE A 119 -5.44 15.64 11.01
CA PHE A 119 -4.74 16.22 9.87
C PHE A 119 -4.85 17.74 9.88
N LEU A 120 -3.77 18.39 9.46
CA LEU A 120 -3.66 19.84 9.32
C LEU A 120 -3.94 20.26 7.87
N PRO A 121 -4.24 21.55 7.62
CA PRO A 121 -4.53 22.05 6.28
C PRO A 121 -3.46 21.73 5.23
N ARG A 122 -2.17 21.66 5.62
CA ARG A 122 -1.06 21.27 4.73
C ARG A 122 -1.14 19.83 4.20
N HIS A 123 -1.92 18.97 4.84
CA HIS A 123 -2.11 17.58 4.42
C HIS A 123 -3.27 17.44 3.41
N LEU A 124 -3.97 18.52 3.08
CA LEU A 124 -5.10 18.51 2.16
C LEU A 124 -4.65 18.66 0.70
N ASN A 125 -5.39 18.02 -0.19
CA ASN A 125 -5.35 18.28 -1.62
C ASN A 125 -6.22 19.49 -2.00
N ARG A 126 -6.19 19.88 -3.28
CA ARG A 126 -7.00 20.97 -3.83
C ARG A 126 -8.51 20.80 -3.59
N ASN A 127 -8.97 19.57 -3.39
CA ASN A 127 -10.36 19.22 -3.17
C ASN A 127 -10.79 19.37 -1.68
N GLY A 128 -9.91 19.86 -0.81
CA GLY A 128 -10.18 20.05 0.62
C GLY A 128 -10.21 18.75 1.43
N THR A 129 -9.63 17.67 0.89
CA THR A 129 -9.59 16.35 1.53
C THR A 129 -8.15 15.90 1.75
N VAL A 130 -7.88 15.11 2.78
CA VAL A 130 -6.52 14.64 3.08
C VAL A 130 -5.97 13.84 1.89
N PHE A 131 -4.73 14.13 1.51
CA PHE A 131 -4.06 13.41 0.45
C PHE A 131 -3.84 11.94 0.87
N GLY A 132 -4.14 10.99 -0.03
CA GLY A 132 -4.04 9.56 0.28
C GLY A 132 -2.64 9.14 0.76
N GLY A 133 -1.59 9.78 0.23
CA GLY A 133 -0.20 9.55 0.68
C GLY A 133 0.06 9.88 2.15
N GLU A 134 -0.65 10.86 2.72
CA GLU A 134 -0.53 11.20 4.15
C GLU A 134 -1.10 10.09 5.02
N ILE A 135 -2.28 9.57 4.64
CA ILE A 135 -2.90 8.44 5.32
C ILE A 135 -1.99 7.20 5.21
N LEU A 136 -1.43 6.93 4.03
CA LEU A 136 -0.46 5.84 3.82
C LEU A 136 0.76 5.97 4.72
N SER A 137 1.34 7.17 4.84
CA SER A 137 2.49 7.40 5.72
C SER A 137 2.17 7.08 7.18
N TRP A 138 0.98 7.46 7.66
CA TRP A 138 0.56 7.11 9.01
C TRP A 138 0.28 5.63 9.19
N MET A 139 -0.32 4.98 8.20
CA MET A 139 -0.56 3.53 8.23
C MET A 139 0.76 2.76 8.30
N ASP A 140 1.73 3.13 7.46
CA ASP A 140 3.08 2.55 7.44
C ASP A 140 3.82 2.73 8.78
N LYS A 141 3.80 3.95 9.34
CA LYS A 141 4.35 4.21 10.69
C LYS A 141 3.70 3.36 11.77
N THR A 142 2.38 3.16 11.68
CA THR A 142 1.63 2.34 12.63
C THR A 142 2.01 0.86 12.48
N ALA A 143 2.17 0.38 11.25
CA ALA A 143 2.60 -0.99 10.95
C ALA A 143 4.02 -1.25 11.49
N LEU A 144 4.97 -0.37 11.16
CA LEU A 144 6.34 -0.42 11.67
C LEU A 144 6.40 -0.38 13.19
N TYR A 145 5.63 0.52 13.81
CA TYR A 145 5.56 0.58 15.27
C TYR A 145 5.03 -0.71 15.88
N CYS A 146 3.97 -1.31 15.30
CA CYS A 146 3.45 -2.59 15.77
C CYS A 146 4.48 -3.72 15.61
N GLY A 147 5.16 -3.78 14.45
CA GLY A 147 6.21 -4.76 14.17
C GLY A 147 7.36 -4.67 15.17
N ARG A 148 7.88 -3.45 15.41
CA ARG A 148 8.99 -3.21 16.34
C ARG A 148 8.66 -3.64 17.77
N ILE A 149 7.46 -3.30 18.25
CA ILE A 149 7.02 -3.71 19.59
C ILE A 149 6.80 -5.22 19.66
N PHE A 150 6.35 -5.85 18.57
CA PHE A 150 6.16 -7.29 18.52
C PHE A 150 7.50 -8.03 18.57
N THR A 151 8.46 -7.69 17.71
CA THR A 151 9.76 -8.34 17.63
C THR A 151 10.72 -7.93 18.75
N GLY A 152 10.55 -6.73 19.31
CA GLY A 152 11.53 -6.10 20.20
C GLY A 152 12.72 -5.49 19.45
N ASN A 153 12.70 -5.50 18.12
CA ASN A 153 13.76 -4.96 17.27
C ASN A 153 13.37 -3.58 16.72
N SER A 154 14.27 -2.60 16.80
CA SER A 154 14.07 -1.28 16.19
C SER A 154 14.36 -1.24 14.69
N ASN A 155 15.22 -2.15 14.21
CA ASN A 155 15.71 -2.18 12.83
C ASN A 155 14.72 -2.98 11.98
N MET A 156 13.69 -2.29 11.52
CA MET A 156 12.66 -2.87 10.68
C MET A 156 12.31 -1.90 9.55
N VAL A 157 12.06 -2.45 8.37
CA VAL A 157 11.72 -1.70 7.16
C VAL A 157 10.51 -2.31 6.46
N THR A 158 9.67 -1.47 5.87
CA THR A 158 8.53 -1.95 5.07
C THR A 158 9.04 -2.43 3.71
N VAL A 159 8.67 -3.65 3.33
CA VAL A 159 9.03 -4.24 2.03
C VAL A 159 7.86 -4.25 1.05
N SER A 160 6.63 -4.32 1.56
CA SER A 160 5.45 -4.20 0.71
C SER A 160 4.25 -3.68 1.48
N ALA A 161 3.31 -3.09 0.73
CA ALA A 161 2.01 -2.69 1.23
C ALA A 161 0.93 -2.99 0.19
N ASN A 162 -0.13 -3.68 0.60
CA ASN A 162 -1.19 -4.11 -0.30
C ASN A 162 -2.55 -3.58 0.16
N ARG A 163 -3.44 -3.41 -0.83
CA ARG A 163 -4.90 -3.30 -0.66
C ARG A 163 -5.40 -2.08 0.09
N ILE A 164 -4.80 -0.91 -0.08
CA ILE A 164 -5.37 0.32 0.50
C ILE A 164 -6.50 0.83 -0.39
N SER A 165 -7.74 0.80 0.11
CA SER A 165 -8.91 1.36 -0.58
C SER A 165 -9.44 2.59 0.13
N PHE A 166 -9.45 3.74 -0.54
CA PHE A 166 -9.90 5.01 0.00
C PHE A 166 -11.42 5.17 -0.08
N LYS A 167 -12.17 4.63 0.90
CA LYS A 167 -13.64 4.61 0.85
C LYS A 167 -14.31 5.93 1.27
N LEU A 168 -13.75 6.61 2.26
CA LEU A 168 -14.28 7.87 2.77
C LEU A 168 -13.23 8.96 2.60
N SER A 169 -13.70 10.15 2.20
CA SER A 169 -12.87 11.35 2.21
C SER A 169 -12.59 11.77 3.65
N VAL A 170 -11.31 11.97 3.98
CA VAL A 170 -10.88 12.49 5.27
C VAL A 170 -10.72 14.00 5.18
N THR A 171 -11.14 14.72 6.21
CA THR A 171 -11.07 16.18 6.33
C THR A 171 -10.28 16.56 7.59
N THR A 172 -9.98 17.85 7.77
CA THR A 172 -9.30 18.35 8.99
C THR A 172 -10.12 18.21 10.27
N ASN A 173 -11.44 17.99 10.15
CA ASN A 173 -12.34 17.83 11.29
C ASN A 173 -12.49 16.37 11.74
N ASP A 174 -11.82 15.45 11.03
CA ASP A 174 -11.81 14.03 11.35
C ASP A 174 -10.57 13.69 12.19
N VAL A 175 -10.78 12.85 13.20
CA VAL A 175 -9.70 12.14 13.88
C VAL A 175 -9.58 10.77 13.23
N ALA A 176 -8.41 10.48 12.69
CA ALA A 176 -8.08 9.18 12.13
C ALA A 176 -7.41 8.32 13.20
N THR A 177 -7.98 7.15 13.47
CA THR A 177 -7.46 6.14 14.39
C THR A 177 -7.03 4.93 13.57
N MET A 178 -5.74 4.61 13.62
CA MET A 178 -5.15 3.44 13.02
C MET A 178 -5.04 2.33 14.08
N GLU A 179 -5.64 1.19 13.81
CA GLU A 179 -5.51 -0.02 14.62
C GLU A 179 -4.66 -1.02 13.84
N ALA A 180 -3.43 -1.25 14.28
CA ALA A 180 -2.50 -2.20 13.69
C ALA A 180 -2.46 -3.51 14.48
N ARG A 181 -2.32 -4.63 13.78
CA ARG A 181 -2.10 -5.93 14.40
C ARG A 181 -1.23 -6.85 13.56
N VAL A 182 -0.44 -7.68 14.22
CA VAL A 182 0.33 -8.72 13.52
C VAL A 182 -0.61 -9.81 13.05
N CYS A 183 -0.63 -10.08 11.75
CA CYS A 183 -1.48 -11.09 11.12
C CYS A 183 -0.70 -12.19 10.40
N GLY A 184 0.63 -12.16 10.43
CA GLY A 184 1.49 -13.18 9.84
C GLY A 184 2.93 -13.04 10.31
N ILE A 185 3.62 -14.16 10.45
CA ILE A 185 5.06 -14.20 10.71
C ILE A 185 5.67 -15.18 9.73
N ARG A 186 6.72 -14.74 9.06
CA ARG A 186 7.61 -15.52 8.22
C ARG A 186 9.01 -15.46 8.84
N GLU A 187 9.96 -16.19 8.26
CA GLU A 187 11.32 -16.32 8.80
C GLU A 187 11.96 -14.96 9.12
N HIS A 188 11.90 -14.02 8.17
CA HIS A 188 12.48 -12.67 8.31
C HIS A 188 11.47 -11.53 8.25
N PHE A 189 10.17 -11.84 8.18
CA PHE A 189 9.14 -10.84 7.90
C PHE A 189 7.97 -10.95 8.87
N VAL A 190 7.39 -9.80 9.19
CA VAL A 190 6.17 -9.68 9.98
C VAL A 190 5.11 -9.01 9.11
N ASP A 191 3.99 -9.69 8.91
CA ASP A 191 2.85 -9.15 8.18
C ASP A 191 1.90 -8.50 9.18
N VAL A 192 1.57 -7.23 8.94
CA VAL A 192 0.80 -6.36 9.84
C VAL A 192 -0.41 -5.83 9.09
N GLU A 193 -1.60 -6.10 9.61
CA GLU A 193 -2.82 -5.47 9.15
C GLU A 193 -3.01 -4.13 9.86
N VAL A 194 -3.40 -3.11 9.11
CA VAL A 194 -3.74 -1.78 9.65
C VAL A 194 -5.13 -1.40 9.20
N GLU A 195 -5.99 -1.09 10.16
CA GLU A 195 -7.34 -0.61 9.94
C GLU A 195 -7.44 0.86 10.32
N VAL A 196 -8.10 1.66 9.49
CA VAL A 196 -8.27 3.09 9.74
C VAL A 196 -9.74 3.37 10.02
N PHE A 197 -10.00 3.93 11.19
CA PHE A 197 -11.31 4.41 11.62
C PHE A 197 -11.31 5.94 11.63
N LEU A 198 -12.38 6.54 11.12
CA LEU A 198 -12.60 7.98 11.19
C LEU A 198 -13.67 8.28 12.22
N LYS A 199 -13.38 9.25 13.09
CA LYS A 199 -14.34 9.82 14.02
C LYS A 199 -14.41 11.31 13.80
N LYS A 200 -15.62 11.85 13.61
CA LYS A 200 -15.86 13.29 13.54
C LYS A 200 -15.93 13.88 14.94
N PHE A 201 -15.42 15.09 15.10
CA PHE A 201 -15.59 15.82 16.34
C PHE A 201 -17.10 15.99 16.67
N GLY A 202 -17.49 15.64 17.89
CA GLY A 202 -18.89 15.71 18.36
C GLY A 202 -19.81 14.54 17.97
N LEU A 203 -19.32 13.54 17.22
CA LEU A 203 -20.06 12.32 16.91
C LEU A 203 -19.45 11.13 17.66
N GLU A 204 -20.29 10.28 18.25
CA GLU A 204 -19.87 9.03 18.90
C GLU A 204 -19.45 7.96 17.89
N GLU A 205 -20.08 7.94 16.71
CA GLU A 205 -19.89 6.92 15.69
C GLU A 205 -18.50 6.97 15.05
N ARG A 206 -17.78 5.85 15.11
CA ARG A 206 -16.55 5.61 14.34
C ARG A 206 -16.88 4.85 13.06
N LYS A 207 -16.33 5.28 11.92
CA LYS A 207 -16.53 4.63 10.62
C LYS A 207 -15.24 4.01 10.14
N LYS A 208 -15.24 2.70 9.90
CA LYS A 208 -14.13 2.00 9.27
C LYS A 208 -13.97 2.49 7.83
N CYS A 209 -12.80 3.02 7.54
CA CYS A 209 -12.49 3.68 6.28
C CYS A 209 -11.61 2.80 5.39
N HIS A 210 -10.48 2.35 5.92
CA HIS A 210 -9.46 1.61 5.18
C HIS A 210 -9.03 0.36 5.95
N THR A 211 -8.62 -0.67 5.22
CA THR A 211 -7.86 -1.80 5.74
C THR A 211 -6.71 -2.02 4.76
N SER A 212 -5.53 -2.35 5.27
CA SER A 212 -4.33 -2.57 4.47
C SER A 212 -3.45 -3.62 5.13
N TYR A 213 -2.58 -4.24 4.35
CA TYR A 213 -1.60 -5.20 4.84
C TYR A 213 -0.21 -4.72 4.48
N PHE A 214 0.68 -4.69 5.47
CA PHE A 214 2.08 -4.31 5.33
C PHE A 214 2.94 -5.52 5.65
N SER A 215 3.92 -5.83 4.80
CA SER A 215 4.98 -6.75 5.15
C SER A 215 6.19 -5.94 5.57
N VAL A 216 6.72 -6.25 6.76
CA VAL A 216 7.84 -5.55 7.36
C VAL A 216 8.98 -6.54 7.56
N ALA A 217 10.17 -6.24 7.02
CA ALA A 217 11.37 -7.03 7.22
C ALA A 217 12.00 -6.71 8.58
N ASN A 218 12.47 -7.75 9.26
CA ASN A 218 13.28 -7.67 10.46
C ASN A 218 14.75 -7.68 10.05
N LEU A 219 15.52 -6.65 10.43
CA LEU A 219 16.91 -6.49 10.03
C LEU A 219 17.85 -6.55 11.23
N ASP A 220 19.08 -7.01 11.03
CA ASP A 220 20.13 -6.97 12.03
C ASP A 220 20.80 -5.58 12.11
N ALA A 221 21.96 -5.49 12.76
CA ALA A 221 22.74 -4.26 12.85
C ALA A 221 23.49 -3.90 11.55
N SER A 222 23.63 -4.87 10.63
CA SER A 222 24.31 -4.74 9.33
C SER A 222 23.33 -4.40 8.20
N GLU A 223 22.04 -4.25 8.51
CA GLU A 223 20.92 -4.10 7.57
C GLU A 223 20.59 -5.36 6.75
N ASP A 224 21.09 -6.52 7.17
CA ASP A 224 20.74 -7.82 6.60
C ASP A 224 19.49 -8.40 7.28
N THR A 225 18.76 -9.27 6.58
CA THR A 225 17.53 -9.89 7.13
C THR A 225 17.84 -10.82 8.29
N ASP A 226 17.18 -10.60 9.43
CA ASP A 226 17.34 -11.38 10.67
C ASP A 226 16.08 -12.18 10.98
N CYS A 227 16.25 -13.34 11.61
CA CYS A 227 15.16 -14.23 11.95
C CYS A 227 14.25 -13.63 13.04
N VAL A 228 12.94 -13.71 12.84
CA VAL A 228 11.96 -13.30 13.87
C VAL A 228 11.87 -14.39 14.93
N ALA A 229 12.55 -14.19 16.06
CA ALA A 229 12.60 -15.17 17.15
C ALA A 229 11.25 -15.41 17.85
N ARG A 230 10.31 -14.47 17.73
CA ARG A 230 9.02 -14.52 18.44
C ARG A 230 7.93 -15.16 17.57
N GLY A 231 7.35 -16.26 18.02
CA GLY A 231 6.17 -16.87 17.41
C GLY A 231 4.88 -16.08 17.66
N LEU A 232 3.88 -16.25 16.78
CA LEU A 232 2.56 -15.65 16.99
C LEU A 232 1.75 -16.54 17.93
N VAL A 233 1.37 -16.00 19.09
CA VAL A 233 0.42 -16.68 19.97
C VAL A 233 -0.98 -16.33 19.50
N VAL A 234 -1.59 -17.26 18.75
CA VAL A 234 -3.03 -17.30 18.49
C VAL A 234 -3.66 -18.13 19.60
N SER A 235 -4.74 -17.66 20.20
CA SER A 235 -5.40 -18.41 21.27
C SER A 235 -5.91 -19.75 20.72
N GLU A 236 -5.44 -20.87 21.28
CA GLU A 236 -5.85 -22.24 20.86
C GLU A 236 -7.37 -22.49 20.99
N ARG A 237 -8.06 -21.63 21.75
CA ARG A 237 -9.52 -21.68 21.93
C ARG A 237 -10.29 -21.14 20.72
N ASP A 238 -9.60 -20.47 19.79
CA ASP A 238 -10.18 -19.82 18.61
C ASP A 238 -9.85 -20.64 17.33
N GLN A 239 -10.49 -21.82 17.20
CA GLN A 239 -10.29 -22.70 16.04
C GLN A 239 -10.66 -22.01 14.71
N GLU A 240 -11.68 -21.14 14.73
CA GLU A 240 -12.07 -20.33 13.58
C GLU A 240 -11.01 -19.28 13.26
N GLY A 241 -10.48 -18.60 14.28
CA GLY A 241 -9.41 -17.64 14.09
C GLY A 241 -8.12 -18.25 13.58
N GLN A 242 -7.80 -19.49 13.96
CA GLN A 242 -6.62 -20.19 13.46
C GLN A 242 -6.77 -20.62 11.99
N ARG A 243 -7.97 -21.05 11.58
CA ARG A 243 -8.28 -21.33 10.15
C ARG A 243 -8.30 -20.05 9.31
N ALA A 244 -8.92 -18.99 9.82
CA ALA A 244 -8.96 -17.69 9.16
C ALA A 244 -7.54 -17.11 8.99
N PHE A 245 -6.68 -17.28 10.00
CA PHE A 245 -5.28 -16.89 9.96
C PHE A 245 -4.48 -17.64 8.89
N GLN A 246 -4.56 -18.98 8.88
CA GLN A 246 -3.85 -19.81 7.89
C GLN A 246 -4.31 -19.51 6.46
N HIS A 247 -5.63 -19.41 6.26
CA HIS A 247 -6.21 -19.08 4.96
C HIS A 247 -5.78 -17.69 4.50
N ARG A 248 -5.73 -16.70 5.40
CA ARG A 248 -5.26 -15.34 5.08
C ARG A 248 -3.78 -15.32 4.72
N ARG A 249 -2.94 -16.08 5.43
CA ARG A 249 -1.51 -16.21 5.11
C ARG A 249 -1.31 -16.73 3.69
N HIS A 250 -2.02 -17.80 3.33
CA HIS A 250 -1.94 -18.38 1.99
C HIS A 250 -2.36 -17.37 0.91
N LEU A 251 -3.43 -16.62 1.15
CA LEU A 251 -3.88 -15.60 0.19
C LEU A 251 -2.89 -14.44 0.03
N ILE A 252 -2.25 -14.00 1.11
CA ILE A 252 -1.22 -12.95 1.05
C ILE A 252 0.00 -13.46 0.26
N GLU A 253 0.39 -14.73 0.44
CA GLU A 253 1.47 -15.37 -0.32
C GLU A 253 1.12 -15.48 -1.81
N GLU A 254 -0.06 -16.01 -2.15
CA GLU A 254 -0.55 -16.07 -3.55
C GLU A 254 -0.62 -14.66 -4.17
N GLU A 255 -1.10 -13.67 -3.42
CA GLU A 255 -1.19 -12.28 -3.89
C GLU A 255 0.21 -11.70 -4.15
N HIS A 256 1.19 -11.97 -3.26
CA HIS A 256 2.56 -11.54 -3.45
C HIS A 256 3.17 -12.10 -4.74
N GLU A 257 2.91 -13.37 -5.06
CA GLU A 257 3.37 -13.99 -6.31
C GLU A 257 2.68 -13.38 -7.54
N LEU A 258 1.37 -13.11 -7.46
CA LEU A 258 0.58 -12.58 -8.57
C LEU A 258 0.81 -11.08 -8.84
N LEU A 259 1.31 -10.32 -7.86
CA LEU A 259 1.50 -8.87 -7.95
C LEU A 259 2.93 -8.43 -8.29
N GLN A 260 3.87 -9.37 -8.52
CA GLN A 260 5.22 -9.07 -9.02
C GLN A 260 5.13 -8.53 -10.46
N LEU A 261 5.23 -7.20 -10.59
CA LEU A 261 5.32 -6.55 -11.89
C LEU A 261 6.76 -6.55 -12.37
N GLN A 262 6.93 -6.65 -13.69
CA GLN A 262 8.16 -6.19 -14.29
C GLN A 262 8.21 -4.66 -14.19
N PRO A 263 9.33 -4.09 -13.71
CA PRO A 263 9.52 -2.65 -13.69
C PRO A 263 9.30 -2.05 -15.07
N LEU A 264 8.75 -0.83 -15.12
CA LEU A 264 8.70 -0.08 -16.37
C LEU A 264 10.12 0.15 -16.88
N ALA A 265 10.31 0.02 -18.20
CA ALA A 265 11.58 0.36 -18.82
C ALA A 265 11.80 1.87 -18.68
N LEU A 266 12.92 2.24 -18.04
CA LEU A 266 13.26 3.65 -17.86
C LEU A 266 13.36 4.35 -19.21
N SER A 267 12.60 5.43 -19.37
CA SER A 267 12.72 6.24 -20.58
C SER A 267 14.13 6.84 -20.67
N SER A 268 14.86 6.50 -21.74
CA SER A 268 16.17 7.09 -21.99
C SER A 268 15.98 8.58 -22.25
N ILE A 269 16.54 9.44 -21.39
CA ILE A 269 16.63 10.87 -21.67
C ILE A 269 17.68 11.04 -22.77
N SER A 270 17.30 10.80 -24.02
CA SER A 270 18.07 11.27 -25.19
C SER A 270 17.80 12.75 -25.36
N GLY A 271 18.45 13.56 -24.53
CA GLY A 271 18.23 15.01 -24.51
C GLY A 271 19.42 15.72 -23.90
N SER A 272 20.37 16.06 -24.76
CA SER A 272 21.48 16.99 -24.53
C SER A 272 20.96 18.39 -24.23
N HIS A 273 20.50 18.68 -23.01
CA HIS A 273 20.33 20.05 -22.51
C HIS A 273 20.55 20.07 -20.99
N LEU A 274 21.81 20.06 -20.59
CA LEU A 274 22.31 20.78 -19.43
C LEU A 274 23.20 21.91 -19.94
#